data_AF-A0A6P0TXE6-F1
#
_entry.id   AF-A0A6P0TXE6-F1
#
_cell.length_a   1.000
_cell.length_b   1.000
_cell.length_c   1.000
_cell.angle_alpha   90.00
_cell.angle_beta   90.00
_cell.angle_gamma   90.00
#
_symmetry.space_group_name_H-M   'P 1'
#
loop_
_entity.id
_entity.type
_entity.pdbx_description
1 polymer ?
#
loop_
_entity_poly.entity_id
_entity_poly.type
_entity_poly.pdbx_seq_one_letter_code
_entity_poly.pdbx_strand_id
1 'polypeptide(L)'
;METALALVESWPEEHPLYQLGQQMTGEWTKLIIAVANQKIREGNLQAALDTVAKIPKSSPAYSRVEEAVASWKKQWAEGQSLYDKAEKAIKAMDWKKASAYSLAMSKLDNIHWQSIKFREILERMALEKKGWQILKDARYLIYRETANEYGEAIALARKIDPNLYIRDRAEKDIQKWSRTLIEIATEQIEEKDLKGAMAAIEYIPSDYKMKKEGKDLILLGHAKAATWNQSMEGSEVVNIVALAEGKAAAAQITSNSPYYQQAQTQIQQLQQQLDNLAHIQLAKAIASVGQPATLKLAIDQAKMVGLEQPKRIQAQTLIAKWRKDILKIEDKPYVLLAKQLAKQETVDSYNSAIKQASYVALERPLRIEAQTLIAEWNKRVQIIEDSPLLAEARVLAKEGKLGQAIDVAYEIESGRALYEEAQDEIYKWSTELQIAQDRPILNQAYGLADQGRLTAAINTAYQIGYGRALYYEAQGAISKWASERDAIWAAQQAEEARRRRQYQPAPAPSPRYYSPAPSPQYYSPAPSPQYYSPAPQRSYSPAPSPRYYSPAPSPQYYSPAPSPRYYSPAPSPQYYSPAPQRSYSPAPAPAPAPAPASSSDAYLLQE
;
A
#
# COMPACT_ATOMS: atom_id res chain seq x y z
N MET A 1 -62.96 -56.09 -51.59
CA MET A 1 -63.86 -56.29 -50.43
C MET A 1 -64.94 -55.22 -50.39
N GLU A 2 -64.62 -53.92 -50.32
CA GLU A 2 -65.63 -52.84 -50.32
C GLU A 2 -66.62 -52.93 -51.49
N THR A 3 -66.11 -53.09 -52.72
CA THR A 3 -66.93 -53.35 -53.92
C THR A 3 -67.74 -54.65 -53.90
N ALA A 4 -67.30 -55.65 -53.13
CA ALA A 4 -68.01 -56.93 -53.01
C ALA A 4 -69.11 -56.88 -51.94
N LEU A 5 -68.91 -56.12 -50.86
CA LEU A 5 -69.93 -55.82 -49.86
C LEU A 5 -71.08 -55.03 -50.48
N ALA A 6 -70.78 -53.95 -51.22
CA ALA A 6 -71.80 -53.16 -51.92
C ALA A 6 -72.58 -53.98 -52.97
N LEU A 7 -71.93 -54.94 -53.64
CA LEU A 7 -72.59 -55.84 -54.58
C LEU A 7 -73.57 -56.78 -53.86
N VAL A 8 -73.15 -57.42 -52.76
CA VAL A 8 -74.02 -58.34 -51.99
C VAL A 8 -75.15 -57.60 -51.28
N GLU A 9 -74.92 -56.37 -50.81
CA GLU A 9 -75.95 -55.51 -50.20
C GLU A 9 -77.06 -55.13 -51.21
N SER A 10 -76.76 -55.12 -52.51
CA SER A 10 -77.74 -54.84 -53.56
C SER A 10 -78.64 -56.03 -53.93
N TRP A 11 -78.43 -57.21 -53.34
CA TRP A 11 -79.21 -58.41 -53.66
C TRP A 11 -80.49 -58.52 -52.82
N PRO A 12 -81.67 -58.72 -53.45
CA PRO A 12 -82.91 -59.00 -52.72
C PRO A 12 -82.87 -60.41 -52.09
N GLU A 13 -83.75 -60.68 -51.12
CA GLU A 13 -83.72 -61.92 -50.33
C GLU A 13 -83.99 -63.17 -51.18
N GLU A 14 -84.72 -63.00 -52.29
CA GLU A 14 -85.04 -64.04 -53.28
C GLU A 14 -83.86 -64.37 -54.22
N HIS A 15 -82.74 -63.64 -54.15
CA HIS A 15 -81.59 -63.87 -55.02
C HIS A 15 -80.98 -65.28 -54.76
N PRO A 16 -80.70 -66.11 -55.79
CA PRO A 16 -80.25 -67.49 -55.60
C PRO A 16 -78.97 -67.67 -54.77
N LEU A 17 -78.14 -66.62 -54.69
CA LEU A 17 -76.91 -66.61 -53.91
C LEU A 17 -77.01 -65.75 -52.62
N TYR A 18 -78.19 -65.25 -52.24
CA TYR A 18 -78.37 -64.35 -51.09
C TYR A 18 -77.77 -64.94 -49.80
N GLN A 19 -78.12 -66.18 -49.44
CA GLN A 19 -77.60 -66.85 -48.24
C GLN A 19 -76.08 -67.01 -48.25
N LEU A 20 -75.49 -67.35 -49.41
CA LEU A 20 -74.04 -67.44 -49.57
C LEU A 20 -73.38 -66.04 -49.49
N GLY A 21 -74.01 -65.03 -50.07
CA GLY A 21 -73.59 -63.63 -49.96
C GLY A 21 -73.57 -63.15 -48.52
N GLN A 22 -74.62 -63.44 -47.74
CA GLN A 22 -74.69 -63.07 -46.32
C GLN A 22 -73.60 -63.77 -45.48
N GLN A 23 -73.31 -65.05 -45.76
CA GLN A 23 -72.16 -65.75 -45.15
C GLN A 23 -70.82 -65.07 -45.49
N MET A 24 -70.59 -64.75 -46.77
CA MET A 24 -69.37 -64.06 -47.22
C MET A 24 -69.24 -62.66 -46.63
N THR A 25 -70.32 -61.89 -46.54
CA THR A 25 -70.39 -60.60 -45.84
C THR A 25 -70.01 -60.73 -44.37
N GLY A 26 -70.45 -61.81 -43.69
CA GLY A 26 -70.05 -62.15 -42.33
C GLY A 26 -68.54 -62.40 -42.19
N GLU A 27 -67.92 -63.15 -43.10
CA GLU A 27 -66.47 -63.39 -43.09
C GLU A 27 -65.65 -62.14 -43.46
N TRP A 28 -66.06 -61.38 -44.47
CA TRP A 28 -65.42 -60.10 -44.83
C TRP A 28 -65.52 -59.08 -43.69
N THR A 29 -66.63 -59.06 -42.96
CA THR A 29 -66.79 -58.23 -41.74
C THR A 29 -65.71 -58.55 -40.70
N LYS A 30 -65.42 -59.84 -40.43
CA LYS A 30 -64.33 -60.24 -39.52
C LYS A 30 -62.96 -59.78 -40.02
N LEU A 31 -62.69 -59.89 -41.32
CA LEU A 31 -61.42 -59.46 -41.91
C LEU A 31 -61.24 -57.93 -41.85
N ILE A 32 -62.30 -57.15 -42.09
CA ILE A 32 -62.25 -55.69 -41.98
C ILE A 32 -62.06 -55.25 -40.51
N ILE A 33 -62.71 -55.93 -39.55
CA ILE A 33 -62.44 -55.74 -38.11
C ILE A 33 -60.98 -56.09 -37.77
N ALA A 34 -60.37 -57.12 -38.38
CA ALA A 34 -58.97 -57.45 -38.15
C ALA A 34 -58.02 -56.36 -38.70
N VAL A 35 -58.28 -55.81 -39.89
CA VAL A 35 -57.52 -54.67 -40.45
C VAL A 35 -57.68 -53.42 -39.61
N ALA A 36 -58.89 -53.13 -39.10
CA ALA A 36 -59.12 -52.02 -38.19
C ALA A 36 -58.37 -52.22 -36.85
N ASN A 37 -58.35 -53.43 -36.29
CA ASN A 37 -57.53 -53.76 -35.12
C ASN A 37 -56.03 -53.59 -35.37
N GLN A 38 -55.53 -53.83 -36.58
CA GLN A 38 -54.14 -53.51 -36.92
C GLN A 38 -53.89 -52.00 -36.85
N LYS A 39 -54.76 -51.17 -37.45
CA LYS A 39 -54.67 -49.71 -37.39
C LYS A 39 -54.75 -49.17 -35.94
N ILE A 40 -55.53 -49.82 -35.08
CA ILE A 40 -55.56 -49.53 -33.63
C ILE A 40 -54.20 -49.78 -32.97
N ARG A 41 -53.53 -50.89 -33.30
CA ARG A 41 -52.18 -51.24 -32.79
C ARG A 41 -51.10 -50.27 -33.28
N GLU A 42 -51.24 -49.79 -34.51
CA GLU A 42 -50.40 -48.73 -35.11
C GLU A 42 -50.65 -47.34 -34.49
N GLY A 43 -51.67 -47.19 -33.63
CA GLY A 43 -51.98 -45.93 -32.95
C GLY A 43 -52.93 -45.01 -33.72
N ASN A 44 -53.70 -45.53 -34.68
CA ASN A 44 -54.60 -44.75 -35.51
C ASN A 44 -56.06 -45.15 -35.30
N LEU A 45 -56.66 -44.65 -34.21
CA LEU A 45 -58.09 -44.85 -33.92
C LEU A 45 -58.98 -44.34 -35.07
N GLN A 46 -58.69 -43.17 -35.63
CA GLN A 46 -59.54 -42.60 -36.67
C GLN A 46 -59.56 -43.49 -37.91
N ALA A 47 -58.40 -43.88 -38.43
CA ALA A 47 -58.33 -44.76 -39.59
C ALA A 47 -58.92 -46.15 -39.33
N ALA A 48 -58.94 -46.63 -38.07
CA ALA A 48 -59.65 -47.86 -37.70
C ALA A 48 -61.18 -47.68 -37.73
N LEU A 49 -61.69 -46.57 -37.18
CA LEU A 49 -63.11 -46.21 -37.26
C LEU A 49 -63.57 -46.03 -38.71
N ASP A 50 -62.79 -45.34 -39.53
CA ASP A 50 -63.05 -45.14 -40.97
C ASP A 50 -63.03 -46.46 -41.75
N THR A 51 -62.29 -47.47 -41.27
CA THR A 51 -62.22 -48.80 -41.91
C THR A 51 -63.48 -49.62 -41.66
N VAL A 52 -64.02 -49.60 -40.43
CA VAL A 52 -65.26 -50.31 -40.12
C VAL A 52 -66.53 -49.55 -40.51
N ALA A 53 -66.47 -48.23 -40.67
CA ALA A 53 -67.59 -47.42 -41.16
C ALA A 53 -68.07 -47.82 -42.57
N LYS A 54 -67.26 -48.60 -43.30
CA LYS A 54 -67.58 -49.14 -44.65
C LYS A 54 -68.33 -50.48 -44.62
N ILE A 55 -68.65 -51.02 -43.43
CA ILE A 55 -69.35 -52.29 -43.29
C ILE A 55 -70.87 -52.03 -43.29
N PRO A 56 -71.65 -52.67 -44.19
CA PRO A 56 -73.10 -52.54 -44.20
C PRO A 56 -73.77 -52.94 -42.88
N LYS A 57 -74.79 -52.19 -42.46
CA LYS A 57 -75.61 -52.50 -41.26
C LYS A 57 -76.40 -53.80 -41.39
N SER A 58 -76.63 -54.24 -42.63
CA SER A 58 -77.26 -55.51 -42.98
C SER A 58 -76.35 -56.73 -42.76
N SER A 59 -75.05 -56.54 -42.44
CA SER A 59 -74.13 -57.64 -42.20
C SER A 59 -74.56 -58.51 -41.00
N PRO A 60 -74.62 -59.85 -41.13
CA PRO A 60 -74.94 -60.76 -40.03
C PRO A 60 -73.95 -60.72 -38.86
N ALA A 61 -72.79 -60.08 -39.04
CA ALA A 61 -71.77 -59.89 -38.03
C ALA A 61 -71.64 -58.42 -37.55
N TYR A 62 -72.56 -57.53 -37.92
CA TYR A 62 -72.48 -56.10 -37.63
C TYR A 62 -72.46 -55.78 -36.11
N SER A 63 -73.13 -56.57 -35.27
CA SER A 63 -73.06 -56.42 -33.81
C SER A 63 -71.62 -56.46 -33.27
N ARG A 64 -70.75 -57.30 -33.87
CA ARG A 64 -69.32 -57.37 -33.52
C ARG A 64 -68.55 -56.11 -33.92
N VAL A 65 -69.03 -55.37 -34.92
CA VAL A 65 -68.49 -54.05 -35.28
C VAL A 65 -68.84 -53.03 -34.20
N GLU A 66 -70.08 -53.02 -33.73
CA GLU A 66 -70.53 -52.10 -32.68
C GLU A 66 -69.81 -52.36 -31.35
N GLU A 67 -69.69 -53.64 -30.95
CA GLU A 67 -68.91 -54.08 -29.78
C GLU A 67 -67.43 -53.66 -29.90
N ALA A 68 -66.79 -53.90 -31.05
CA ALA A 68 -65.40 -53.52 -31.29
C ALA A 68 -65.20 -52.01 -31.24
N VAL A 69 -66.06 -51.22 -31.90
CA VAL A 69 -66.00 -49.75 -31.90
C VAL A 69 -66.21 -49.17 -30.50
N ALA A 70 -67.17 -49.70 -29.74
CA ALA A 70 -67.40 -49.28 -28.36
C ALA A 70 -66.19 -49.59 -27.47
N SER A 71 -65.61 -50.79 -27.61
CA SER A 71 -64.39 -51.19 -26.90
C SER A 71 -63.21 -50.29 -27.25
N TRP A 72 -62.92 -50.07 -28.54
CA TRP A 72 -61.81 -49.21 -28.99
C TRP A 72 -61.95 -47.78 -28.46
N LYS A 73 -63.13 -47.17 -28.59
CA LYS A 73 -63.37 -45.80 -28.08
C LYS A 73 -63.17 -45.71 -26.57
N LYS A 74 -63.66 -46.69 -25.80
CA LYS A 74 -63.46 -46.76 -24.35
C LYS A 74 -61.97 -46.90 -23.98
N GLN A 75 -61.29 -47.90 -24.53
CA GLN A 75 -59.88 -48.16 -24.24
C GLN A 75 -58.98 -47.00 -24.66
N TRP A 76 -59.31 -46.31 -25.76
CA TRP A 76 -58.58 -45.13 -26.22
C TRP A 76 -58.77 -43.93 -25.30
N ALA A 77 -60.00 -43.65 -24.86
CA ALA A 77 -60.27 -42.58 -23.91
C ALA A 77 -59.60 -42.84 -22.54
N GLU A 78 -59.61 -44.10 -22.09
CA GLU A 78 -58.94 -44.51 -20.86
C GLU A 78 -57.40 -44.38 -20.97
N GLY A 79 -56.81 -44.89 -22.05
CA GLY A 79 -55.38 -44.80 -22.36
C GLY A 79 -54.89 -43.36 -22.47
N GLN A 80 -55.61 -42.50 -23.20
CA GLN A 80 -55.32 -41.08 -23.29
C GLN A 80 -55.38 -40.41 -21.91
N SER A 81 -56.43 -40.67 -21.10
CA SER A 81 -56.52 -40.08 -19.76
C SER A 81 -55.37 -40.53 -18.85
N LEU A 82 -54.90 -41.77 -18.97
CA LEU A 82 -53.76 -42.29 -18.23
C LEU A 82 -52.44 -41.67 -18.71
N TYR A 83 -52.29 -41.45 -20.01
CA TYR A 83 -51.13 -40.78 -20.61
C TYR A 83 -51.04 -39.32 -20.15
N ASP A 84 -52.13 -38.55 -20.25
CA ASP A 84 -52.19 -37.16 -19.80
C ASP A 84 -51.90 -37.04 -18.29
N LYS A 85 -52.37 -38.01 -17.49
CA LYS A 85 -52.09 -38.07 -16.04
C LYS A 85 -50.62 -38.43 -15.77
N ALA A 86 -50.03 -39.31 -16.57
CA ALA A 86 -48.61 -39.64 -16.48
C ALA A 86 -47.73 -38.43 -16.83
N GLU A 87 -48.00 -37.73 -17.94
CA GLU A 87 -47.28 -36.49 -18.31
C GLU A 87 -47.40 -35.40 -17.24
N LYS A 88 -48.61 -35.16 -16.71
CA LYS A 88 -48.83 -34.21 -15.60
C LYS A 88 -48.04 -34.60 -14.36
N ALA A 89 -47.98 -35.89 -14.03
CA ALA A 89 -47.17 -36.40 -12.91
C ALA A 89 -45.65 -36.26 -13.16
N ILE A 90 -45.17 -36.50 -14.38
CA ILE A 90 -43.77 -36.25 -14.79
C ILE A 90 -43.41 -34.77 -14.61
N LYS A 91 -44.24 -33.85 -15.13
CA LYS A 91 -44.03 -32.39 -15.00
C LYS A 91 -44.03 -31.92 -13.54
N ALA A 92 -44.85 -32.56 -12.70
CA ALA A 92 -44.86 -32.36 -11.25
C ALA A 92 -43.66 -33.00 -10.53
N MET A 93 -42.91 -33.90 -11.18
CA MET A 93 -41.88 -34.80 -10.62
C MET A 93 -42.42 -35.82 -9.60
N ASP A 94 -43.71 -36.13 -9.68
CA ASP A 94 -44.33 -37.22 -8.94
C ASP A 94 -44.08 -38.55 -9.66
N TRP A 95 -42.85 -39.04 -9.56
CA TRP A 95 -42.42 -40.29 -10.20
C TRP A 95 -43.27 -41.49 -9.78
N LYS A 96 -43.82 -41.48 -8.55
CA LYS A 96 -44.67 -42.55 -8.03
C LYS A 96 -46.01 -42.58 -8.77
N LYS A 97 -46.68 -41.43 -8.93
CA LYS A 97 -47.90 -41.33 -9.74
C LYS A 97 -47.63 -41.59 -11.22
N ALA A 98 -46.55 -41.07 -11.78
CA ALA A 98 -46.19 -41.31 -13.19
C ALA A 98 -45.99 -42.81 -13.48
N SER A 99 -45.23 -43.53 -12.64
CA SER A 99 -45.10 -44.99 -12.73
C SER A 99 -46.44 -45.71 -12.55
N ALA A 100 -47.29 -45.27 -11.62
CA ALA A 100 -48.59 -45.90 -11.39
C ALA A 100 -49.55 -45.75 -12.58
N TYR A 101 -49.63 -44.57 -13.20
CA TYR A 101 -50.45 -44.34 -14.40
C TYR A 101 -49.89 -45.07 -15.63
N SER A 102 -48.55 -45.13 -15.77
CA SER A 102 -47.89 -45.91 -16.80
C SER A 102 -48.19 -47.42 -16.66
N LEU A 103 -48.08 -47.99 -15.45
CA LEU A 103 -48.43 -49.39 -15.16
C LEU A 103 -49.94 -49.69 -15.29
N ALA A 104 -50.81 -48.71 -15.12
CA ALA A 104 -52.23 -48.85 -15.43
C ALA A 104 -52.46 -48.91 -16.95
N MET A 105 -51.77 -48.05 -17.71
CA MET A 105 -51.82 -48.02 -19.17
C MET A 105 -51.27 -49.32 -19.80
N SER A 106 -50.25 -49.92 -19.19
CA SER A 106 -49.68 -51.20 -19.63
C SER A 106 -50.61 -52.42 -19.48
N LYS A 107 -51.78 -52.23 -18.85
CA LYS A 107 -52.81 -53.27 -18.66
C LYS A 107 -53.99 -53.16 -19.61
N LEU A 108 -54.00 -52.16 -20.50
CA LEU A 108 -55.00 -52.05 -21.56
C LEU A 108 -54.69 -53.06 -22.68
N ASP A 109 -55.72 -53.64 -23.30
CA ASP A 109 -55.56 -54.70 -24.32
C ASP A 109 -54.92 -54.20 -25.63
N ASN A 110 -54.90 -52.89 -25.85
CA ASN A 110 -54.34 -52.26 -27.05
C ASN A 110 -52.82 -52.08 -26.94
N ILE A 111 -52.08 -52.78 -27.82
CA ILE A 111 -50.61 -52.73 -27.98
C ILE A 111 -50.06 -51.29 -28.06
N HIS A 112 -50.77 -50.35 -28.68
CA HIS A 112 -50.32 -48.96 -28.78
C HIS A 112 -50.15 -48.33 -27.38
N TRP A 113 -51.15 -48.48 -26.52
CA TRP A 113 -51.08 -48.00 -25.14
C TRP A 113 -50.18 -48.88 -24.28
N GLN A 114 -50.32 -50.21 -24.42
CA GLN A 114 -49.63 -51.19 -23.61
C GLN A 114 -48.11 -51.17 -23.76
N SER A 115 -47.61 -50.96 -24.98
CA SER A 115 -46.19 -51.10 -25.32
C SER A 115 -45.56 -49.80 -25.82
N ILE A 116 -46.19 -49.10 -26.77
CA ILE A 116 -45.59 -47.93 -27.42
C ILE A 116 -45.62 -46.74 -26.46
N LYS A 117 -46.81 -46.28 -26.07
CA LYS A 117 -46.99 -45.12 -25.19
C LYS A 117 -46.52 -45.38 -23.76
N PHE A 118 -46.64 -46.62 -23.27
CA PHE A 118 -46.01 -47.07 -22.03
C PHE A 118 -44.49 -46.83 -22.03
N ARG A 119 -43.79 -47.28 -23.07
CA ARG A 119 -42.33 -47.13 -23.19
C ARG A 119 -41.91 -45.67 -23.32
N GLU A 120 -42.62 -44.89 -24.14
CA GLU A 120 -42.42 -43.44 -24.31
C GLU A 120 -42.47 -42.70 -22.96
N ILE A 121 -43.44 -43.02 -22.10
CA ILE A 121 -43.53 -42.48 -20.74
C ILE A 121 -42.34 -42.92 -19.86
N LEU A 122 -41.89 -44.18 -19.93
CA LEU A 122 -40.73 -44.65 -19.16
C LEU A 122 -39.41 -44.00 -19.60
N GLU A 123 -39.19 -43.87 -20.92
CA GLU A 123 -38.02 -43.21 -21.50
C GLU A 123 -38.00 -41.73 -21.09
N ARG A 124 -39.13 -41.03 -21.22
CA ARG A 124 -39.27 -39.65 -20.74
C ARG A 124 -39.01 -39.51 -19.24
N MET A 125 -39.56 -40.41 -18.42
CA MET A 125 -39.28 -40.45 -16.98
C MET A 125 -37.78 -40.62 -16.67
N ALA A 126 -37.06 -41.45 -17.44
CA ALA A 126 -35.63 -41.65 -17.26
C ALA A 126 -34.82 -40.41 -17.63
N LEU A 127 -35.15 -39.76 -18.76
CA LEU A 127 -34.52 -38.51 -19.20
C LEU A 127 -34.78 -37.35 -18.21
N GLU A 128 -36.01 -37.20 -17.74
CA GLU A 128 -36.39 -36.15 -16.78
C GLU A 128 -35.71 -36.36 -15.41
N LYS A 129 -35.60 -37.61 -14.94
CA LYS A 129 -34.83 -37.94 -13.73
C LYS A 129 -33.34 -37.65 -13.90
N LYS A 130 -32.76 -37.96 -15.08
CA LYS A 130 -31.36 -37.64 -15.40
C LYS A 130 -31.13 -36.12 -15.42
N GLY A 131 -32.01 -35.36 -16.07
CA GLY A 131 -31.96 -33.90 -16.08
C GLY A 131 -32.14 -33.29 -14.68
N TRP A 132 -33.02 -33.86 -13.85
CA TRP A 132 -33.19 -33.44 -12.45
C TRP A 132 -31.92 -33.70 -11.63
N GLN A 133 -31.26 -34.84 -11.84
CA GLN A 133 -29.98 -35.14 -11.19
C GLN A 133 -28.89 -34.15 -11.64
N ILE A 134 -28.76 -33.87 -12.94
CA ILE A 134 -27.86 -32.84 -13.47
C ILE A 134 -28.11 -31.47 -12.83
N LEU A 135 -29.38 -31.06 -12.67
CA LEU A 135 -29.71 -29.79 -12.02
C LEU A 135 -29.39 -29.79 -10.51
N LYS A 136 -29.60 -30.93 -9.83
CA LYS A 136 -29.24 -31.10 -8.42
C LYS A 136 -27.71 -31.02 -8.24
N ASP A 137 -26.96 -31.66 -9.11
CA ASP A 137 -25.50 -31.65 -9.08
C ASP A 137 -24.95 -30.24 -9.36
N ALA A 138 -25.52 -29.53 -10.34
CA ALA A 138 -25.22 -28.12 -10.59
C ALA A 138 -25.47 -27.22 -9.37
N ARG A 139 -26.58 -27.43 -8.65
CA ARG A 139 -26.87 -26.71 -7.39
C ARG A 139 -25.88 -27.06 -6.28
N TYR A 140 -25.35 -28.27 -6.25
CA TYR A 140 -24.42 -28.74 -5.21
C TYR A 140 -22.98 -28.27 -5.42
N LEU A 141 -22.59 -27.94 -6.66
CA LEU A 141 -21.28 -27.32 -6.96
C LEU A 141 -21.10 -25.94 -6.29
N ILE A 142 -22.21 -25.23 -6.06
CA ILE A 142 -22.21 -23.92 -5.42
C ILE A 142 -22.19 -24.12 -3.90
N TYR A 143 -20.99 -24.06 -3.32
CA TYR A 143 -20.76 -24.24 -1.88
C TYR A 143 -20.13 -23.01 -1.22
N ARG A 144 -19.23 -22.31 -1.93
CA ARG A 144 -18.58 -21.08 -1.48
C ARG A 144 -19.12 -19.83 -2.17
N GLU A 145 -20.07 -19.99 -3.10
CA GLU A 145 -20.72 -18.90 -3.83
C GLU A 145 -19.72 -18.08 -4.68
N THR A 146 -18.71 -18.76 -5.26
CA THR A 146 -17.72 -18.11 -6.14
C THR A 146 -18.18 -18.05 -7.59
N ALA A 147 -17.65 -17.08 -8.35
CA ALA A 147 -17.97 -16.92 -9.78
C ALA A 147 -17.72 -18.19 -10.60
N ASN A 148 -16.65 -18.93 -10.31
CA ASN A 148 -16.33 -20.18 -11.02
C ASN A 148 -17.37 -21.27 -10.71
N GLU A 149 -17.78 -21.44 -9.45
CA GLU A 149 -18.81 -22.40 -9.05
C GLU A 149 -20.16 -22.11 -9.74
N TYR A 150 -20.59 -20.84 -9.78
CA TYR A 150 -21.79 -20.44 -10.51
C TYR A 150 -21.66 -20.68 -12.01
N GLY A 151 -20.49 -20.40 -12.59
CA GLY A 151 -20.22 -20.65 -14.01
C GLY A 151 -20.26 -22.13 -14.40
N GLU A 152 -19.66 -22.99 -13.59
CA GLU A 152 -19.72 -24.44 -13.77
C GLU A 152 -21.14 -24.98 -13.58
N ALA A 153 -21.89 -24.48 -12.60
CA ALA A 153 -23.29 -24.82 -12.39
C ALA A 153 -24.17 -24.44 -13.59
N ILE A 154 -24.00 -23.24 -14.16
CA ILE A 154 -24.67 -22.82 -15.40
C ILE A 154 -24.29 -23.76 -16.56
N ALA A 155 -22.99 -24.03 -16.75
CA ALA A 155 -22.50 -24.89 -17.82
C ALA A 155 -23.02 -26.33 -17.71
N LEU A 156 -23.22 -26.84 -16.48
CA LEU A 156 -23.80 -28.16 -16.23
C LEU A 156 -25.33 -28.16 -16.46
N ALA A 157 -26.06 -27.17 -15.96
CA ALA A 157 -27.50 -27.05 -16.15
C ALA A 157 -27.90 -26.86 -17.63
N ARG A 158 -27.05 -26.21 -18.46
CA ARG A 158 -27.28 -26.08 -19.91
C ARG A 158 -27.12 -27.39 -20.69
N LYS A 159 -26.58 -28.47 -20.11
CA LYS A 159 -26.52 -29.81 -20.73
C LYS A 159 -27.85 -30.56 -20.67
N ILE A 160 -28.86 -30.00 -19.97
CA ILE A 160 -30.22 -30.54 -19.92
C ILE A 160 -30.91 -30.26 -21.26
N ASP A 161 -31.45 -31.30 -21.88
CA ASP A 161 -32.16 -31.23 -23.16
C ASP A 161 -33.30 -30.17 -23.11
N PRO A 162 -33.35 -29.21 -24.06
CA PRO A 162 -34.38 -28.18 -24.11
C PRO A 162 -35.83 -28.67 -24.11
N ASN A 163 -36.11 -29.90 -24.56
CA ASN A 163 -37.46 -30.44 -24.71
C ASN A 163 -38.02 -31.06 -23.42
N LEU A 164 -37.22 -31.18 -22.35
CA LEU A 164 -37.64 -31.77 -21.08
C LEU A 164 -38.29 -30.73 -20.16
N TYR A 165 -39.30 -31.12 -19.39
CA TYR A 165 -39.99 -30.24 -18.44
C TYR A 165 -39.07 -29.73 -17.32
N ILE A 166 -38.02 -30.48 -16.95
CA ILE A 166 -36.96 -30.00 -16.03
C ILE A 166 -36.24 -28.74 -16.57
N ARG A 167 -36.18 -28.52 -17.89
CA ARG A 167 -35.50 -27.37 -18.50
C ARG A 167 -36.07 -26.04 -18.00
N ASP A 168 -37.38 -25.94 -17.79
CA ASP A 168 -38.07 -24.75 -17.23
C ASP A 168 -37.57 -24.39 -15.81
N ARG A 169 -37.14 -25.40 -15.03
CA ARG A 169 -36.60 -25.18 -13.68
C ARG A 169 -35.11 -24.82 -13.74
N ALA A 170 -34.35 -25.51 -14.60
CA ALA A 170 -32.97 -25.17 -14.88
C ALA A 170 -32.81 -23.74 -15.40
N GLU A 171 -33.76 -23.27 -16.22
CA GLU A 171 -33.81 -21.91 -16.74
C GLU A 171 -33.87 -20.85 -15.63
N LYS A 172 -34.75 -21.07 -14.64
CA LYS A 172 -34.90 -20.15 -13.49
C LYS A 172 -33.64 -20.12 -12.61
N ASP A 173 -33.00 -21.27 -12.44
CA ASP A 173 -31.74 -21.34 -11.70
C ASP A 173 -30.61 -20.62 -12.45
N ILE A 174 -30.47 -20.86 -13.77
CA ILE A 174 -29.48 -20.16 -14.61
C ILE A 174 -29.69 -18.65 -14.58
N GLN A 175 -30.93 -18.17 -14.62
CA GLN A 175 -31.25 -16.74 -14.48
C GLN A 175 -30.85 -16.19 -13.10
N LYS A 176 -31.09 -16.94 -12.02
CA LYS A 176 -30.66 -16.55 -10.67
C LYS A 176 -29.13 -16.50 -10.57
N TRP A 177 -28.42 -17.54 -11.00
CA TRP A 177 -26.96 -17.61 -10.97
C TRP A 177 -26.31 -16.55 -11.86
N SER A 178 -26.88 -16.28 -13.04
CA SER A 178 -26.43 -15.19 -13.92
C SER A 178 -26.59 -13.83 -13.26
N ARG A 179 -27.63 -13.62 -12.44
CA ARG A 179 -27.79 -12.39 -11.66
C ARG A 179 -26.72 -12.28 -10.57
N THR A 180 -26.45 -13.35 -9.82
CA THR A 180 -25.38 -13.37 -8.80
C THR A 180 -23.99 -13.15 -9.41
N LEU A 181 -23.73 -13.62 -10.64
CA LEU A 181 -22.49 -13.31 -11.37
C LEU A 181 -22.35 -11.81 -11.71
N ILE A 182 -23.44 -11.09 -11.99
CA ILE A 182 -23.43 -9.63 -12.16
C ILE A 182 -23.15 -8.92 -10.82
N GLU A 183 -23.67 -9.45 -9.72
CA GLU A 183 -23.44 -8.93 -8.36
C GLU A 183 -21.97 -9.10 -7.97
N ILE A 184 -21.40 -10.30 -8.11
CA ILE A 184 -19.97 -10.58 -7.90
C ILE A 184 -19.08 -9.69 -8.80
N ALA A 185 -19.42 -9.55 -10.08
CA ALA A 185 -18.68 -8.67 -10.99
C ALA A 185 -18.75 -7.19 -10.58
N THR A 186 -19.85 -6.76 -9.94
CA THR A 186 -19.99 -5.40 -9.42
C THR A 186 -19.05 -5.19 -8.22
N GLU A 187 -19.03 -6.13 -7.27
CA GLU A 187 -18.14 -6.10 -6.11
C GLU A 187 -16.66 -6.10 -6.54
N GLN A 188 -16.28 -6.97 -7.47
CA GLN A 188 -14.92 -7.04 -8.00
C GLN A 188 -14.48 -5.73 -8.70
N ILE A 189 -15.38 -5.00 -9.34
CA ILE A 189 -15.07 -3.65 -9.89
C ILE A 189 -14.78 -2.65 -8.75
N GLU A 190 -15.51 -2.68 -7.64
CA GLU A 190 -15.23 -1.80 -6.48
C GLU A 190 -13.91 -2.18 -5.77
N GLU A 191 -13.59 -3.48 -5.71
CA GLU A 191 -12.30 -4.00 -5.23
C GLU A 191 -11.12 -3.75 -6.19
N LYS A 192 -11.39 -3.15 -7.36
CA LYS A 192 -10.42 -2.85 -8.45
C LYS A 192 -9.93 -4.07 -9.24
N ASP A 193 -10.58 -5.23 -9.11
CA ASP A 193 -10.35 -6.40 -9.96
C ASP A 193 -11.29 -6.43 -11.16
N LEU A 194 -11.01 -5.58 -12.15
CA LEU A 194 -11.73 -5.61 -13.43
C LEU A 194 -11.56 -6.95 -14.18
N LYS A 195 -10.46 -7.69 -13.94
CA LYS A 195 -10.22 -8.98 -14.62
C LYS A 195 -11.11 -10.08 -14.06
N GLY A 196 -11.24 -10.16 -12.74
CA GLY A 196 -12.22 -11.01 -12.06
C GLY A 196 -13.64 -10.71 -12.53
N ALA A 197 -14.02 -9.43 -12.55
CA ALA A 197 -15.35 -9.02 -13.01
C ALA A 197 -15.64 -9.46 -14.46
N MET A 198 -14.68 -9.28 -15.37
CA MET A 198 -14.79 -9.76 -16.75
C MET A 198 -14.96 -11.28 -16.82
N ALA A 199 -14.23 -12.05 -16.01
CA ALA A 199 -14.36 -13.51 -15.95
C ALA A 199 -15.73 -13.94 -15.41
N ALA A 200 -16.25 -13.29 -14.36
CA ALA A 200 -17.57 -13.55 -13.79
C ALA A 200 -18.70 -13.31 -14.82
N ILE A 201 -18.64 -12.18 -15.55
CA ILE A 201 -19.59 -11.91 -16.64
C ILE A 201 -19.41 -12.87 -17.82
N GLU A 202 -18.23 -13.45 -18.03
CA GLU A 202 -18.02 -14.35 -19.18
C GLU A 202 -18.78 -15.67 -19.05
N TYR A 203 -18.97 -16.17 -17.83
CA TYR A 203 -19.80 -17.35 -17.55
C TYR A 203 -21.29 -17.19 -17.89
N ILE A 204 -21.81 -15.96 -18.00
CA ILE A 204 -23.21 -15.71 -18.37
C ILE A 204 -23.43 -16.12 -19.84
N PRO A 205 -24.48 -16.89 -20.18
CA PRO A 205 -24.69 -17.34 -21.55
C PRO A 205 -25.06 -16.21 -22.52
N SER A 206 -24.49 -16.23 -23.72
CA SER A 206 -24.62 -15.14 -24.72
C SER A 206 -26.03 -14.89 -25.25
N ASP A 207 -26.90 -15.88 -25.15
CA ASP A 207 -28.33 -15.85 -25.51
C ASP A 207 -29.21 -15.07 -24.51
N TYR A 208 -28.67 -14.71 -23.33
CA TYR A 208 -29.44 -14.07 -22.26
C TYR A 208 -29.34 -12.56 -22.32
N LYS A 209 -30.47 -11.87 -22.10
CA LYS A 209 -30.51 -10.38 -21.98
C LYS A 209 -29.53 -9.87 -20.92
N MET A 210 -29.35 -10.62 -19.84
CA MET A 210 -28.39 -10.34 -18.75
C MET A 210 -26.93 -10.32 -19.22
N LYS A 211 -26.56 -11.00 -20.32
CA LYS A 211 -25.20 -10.88 -20.88
C LYS A 211 -24.93 -9.46 -21.38
N LYS A 212 -25.93 -8.79 -21.96
CA LYS A 212 -25.79 -7.40 -22.38
C LYS A 212 -25.64 -6.47 -21.17
N GLU A 213 -26.46 -6.65 -20.15
CA GLU A 213 -26.35 -5.93 -18.87
C GLU A 213 -24.95 -6.11 -18.25
N GLY A 214 -24.43 -7.34 -18.20
CA GLY A 214 -23.07 -7.62 -17.75
C GLY A 214 -21.98 -6.96 -18.61
N LYS A 215 -22.12 -6.92 -19.94
CA LYS A 215 -21.17 -6.20 -20.81
C LYS A 215 -21.20 -4.69 -20.57
N ASP A 216 -22.38 -4.10 -20.36
CA ASP A 216 -22.52 -2.69 -20.00
C ASP A 216 -21.88 -2.40 -18.62
N LEU A 217 -21.98 -3.32 -17.65
CA LEU A 217 -21.27 -3.23 -16.36
C LEU A 217 -19.74 -3.24 -16.56
N ILE A 218 -19.20 -4.10 -17.43
CA ILE A 218 -17.75 -4.12 -17.73
C ILE A 218 -17.30 -2.80 -18.39
N LEU A 219 -18.09 -2.22 -19.29
CA LEU A 219 -17.82 -0.89 -19.86
C LEU A 219 -17.77 0.21 -18.79
N LEU A 220 -18.67 0.16 -17.80
CA LEU A 220 -18.62 1.05 -16.64
C LEU A 220 -17.39 0.76 -15.76
N GLY A 221 -17.01 -0.50 -15.61
CA GLY A 221 -15.79 -0.95 -14.93
C GLY A 221 -14.52 -0.36 -15.54
N HIS A 222 -14.38 -0.39 -16.88
CA HIS A 222 -13.28 0.28 -17.58
C HIS A 222 -13.26 1.80 -17.30
N ALA A 223 -14.43 2.44 -17.26
CA ALA A 223 -14.55 3.87 -16.99
C ALA A 223 -14.17 4.25 -15.55
N LYS A 224 -14.46 3.39 -14.56
CA LYS A 224 -13.95 3.52 -13.19
C LYS A 224 -12.43 3.27 -13.14
N ALA A 225 -11.96 2.22 -13.82
CA ALA A 225 -10.56 1.77 -13.82
C ALA A 225 -9.56 2.81 -14.34
N ALA A 226 -9.98 3.69 -15.25
CA ALA A 226 -9.22 4.84 -15.74
C ALA A 226 -8.71 5.79 -14.64
N THR A 227 -9.24 5.69 -13.41
CA THR A 227 -8.82 6.51 -12.26
C THR A 227 -7.92 5.80 -11.26
N TRP A 228 -7.82 4.46 -11.31
CA TRP A 228 -7.20 3.69 -10.22
C TRP A 228 -5.67 3.83 -10.14
N ASN A 229 -4.99 3.90 -11.29
CA ASN A 229 -3.52 3.86 -11.38
C ASN A 229 -2.88 5.23 -11.70
N GLN A 230 -3.55 6.32 -11.35
CA GLN A 230 -3.06 7.67 -11.64
C GLN A 230 -1.93 8.13 -10.70
N SER A 231 -0.72 7.65 -10.94
CA SER A 231 0.48 8.20 -10.29
C SER A 231 0.68 9.69 -10.62
N MET A 232 1.16 10.46 -9.63
CA MET A 232 1.60 11.86 -9.83
C MET A 232 2.97 11.96 -10.52
N GLU A 233 3.74 10.87 -10.53
CA GLU A 233 5.08 10.79 -11.14
C GLU A 233 5.08 10.02 -12.48
N GLY A 234 3.97 9.35 -12.80
CA GLY A 234 3.80 8.63 -14.07
C GLY A 234 3.65 9.56 -15.27
N SER A 235 3.82 8.99 -16.48
CA SER A 235 3.62 9.72 -17.74
C SER A 235 2.21 10.30 -17.83
N GLU A 236 2.12 11.62 -17.96
CA GLU A 236 0.83 12.32 -18.04
C GLU A 236 0.09 11.99 -19.34
N VAL A 237 0.81 11.62 -20.39
CA VAL A 237 0.21 11.11 -21.64
C VAL A 237 -0.52 9.78 -21.38
N VAL A 238 0.06 8.88 -20.58
CA VAL A 238 -0.60 7.60 -20.21
C VAL A 238 -1.86 7.86 -19.39
N ASN A 239 -1.81 8.81 -18.45
CA ASN A 239 -2.99 9.23 -17.69
C ASN A 239 -4.10 9.81 -18.60
N ILE A 240 -3.75 10.64 -19.60
CA ILE A 240 -4.71 11.20 -20.57
C ILE A 240 -5.33 10.09 -21.43
N VAL A 241 -4.53 9.16 -21.94
CA VAL A 241 -5.02 8.03 -22.76
C VAL A 241 -5.99 7.16 -21.96
N ALA A 242 -5.61 6.73 -20.75
CA ALA A 242 -6.48 5.91 -19.90
C ALA A 242 -7.81 6.61 -19.57
N LEU A 243 -7.79 7.92 -19.32
CA LEU A 243 -9.00 8.72 -19.10
C LEU A 243 -9.89 8.84 -20.35
N ALA A 244 -9.29 9.03 -21.53
CA ALA A 244 -10.01 9.07 -22.79
C ALA A 244 -10.64 7.70 -23.13
N GLU A 245 -9.90 6.60 -22.94
CA GLU A 245 -10.39 5.23 -23.11
C GLU A 245 -11.54 4.91 -22.15
N GLY A 246 -11.39 5.22 -20.86
CA GLY A 246 -12.45 5.03 -19.87
C GLY A 246 -13.71 5.82 -20.19
N LYS A 247 -13.55 7.08 -20.66
CA LYS A 247 -14.69 7.91 -21.09
C LYS A 247 -15.36 7.33 -22.33
N ALA A 248 -14.59 6.84 -23.29
CA ALA A 248 -15.11 6.18 -24.50
C ALA A 248 -15.80 4.84 -24.21
N ALA A 249 -15.35 4.10 -23.19
CA ALA A 249 -16.03 2.89 -22.72
C ALA A 249 -17.41 3.22 -22.11
N ALA A 250 -17.48 4.19 -21.19
CA ALA A 250 -18.76 4.63 -20.63
C ALA A 250 -19.71 5.20 -21.70
N ALA A 251 -19.19 5.89 -22.72
CA ALA A 251 -20.01 6.46 -23.80
C ALA A 251 -20.70 5.42 -24.71
N GLN A 252 -20.25 4.16 -24.69
CA GLN A 252 -20.91 3.05 -25.41
C GLN A 252 -22.17 2.55 -24.68
N ILE A 253 -22.35 2.88 -23.40
CA ILE A 253 -23.51 2.46 -22.61
C ILE A 253 -24.74 3.27 -23.05
N THR A 254 -25.71 2.59 -23.67
CA THR A 254 -26.94 3.21 -24.18
C THR A 254 -27.96 3.51 -23.08
N SER A 255 -28.91 4.41 -23.33
CA SER A 255 -30.02 4.80 -22.43
C SER A 255 -30.88 3.64 -21.90
N ASN A 256 -30.87 2.50 -22.59
CA ASN A 256 -31.65 1.31 -22.24
C ASN A 256 -30.93 0.41 -21.21
N SER A 257 -29.73 0.79 -20.78
CA SER A 257 -28.93 0.07 -19.79
C SER A 257 -29.23 0.55 -18.37
N PRO A 258 -29.33 -0.34 -17.35
CA PRO A 258 -29.49 0.09 -15.95
C PRO A 258 -28.30 0.93 -15.46
N TYR A 259 -27.13 0.80 -16.09
CA TYR A 259 -25.91 1.53 -15.73
C TYR A 259 -25.78 2.92 -16.37
N TYR A 260 -26.72 3.33 -17.22
CA TYR A 260 -26.61 4.57 -18.01
C TYR A 260 -26.36 5.83 -17.16
N GLN A 261 -27.09 6.01 -16.05
CA GLN A 261 -26.92 7.18 -15.19
C GLN A 261 -25.56 7.22 -14.48
N GLN A 262 -25.03 6.04 -14.10
CA GLN A 262 -23.69 5.93 -13.54
C GLN A 262 -22.64 6.23 -14.62
N ALA A 263 -22.84 5.74 -15.85
CA ALA A 263 -21.98 6.02 -16.99
C ALA A 263 -21.92 7.53 -17.32
N GLN A 264 -23.05 8.24 -17.34
CA GLN A 264 -23.09 9.68 -17.56
C GLN A 264 -22.36 10.46 -16.46
N THR A 265 -22.57 10.07 -15.19
CA THR A 265 -21.83 10.64 -14.05
C THR A 265 -20.31 10.43 -14.21
N GLN A 266 -19.89 9.21 -14.58
CA GLN A 266 -18.49 8.88 -14.82
C GLN A 266 -17.91 9.68 -16.00
N ILE A 267 -18.65 9.83 -17.11
CA ILE A 267 -18.23 10.65 -18.27
C ILE A 267 -17.95 12.10 -17.86
N GLN A 268 -18.81 12.71 -17.04
CA GLN A 268 -18.61 14.07 -16.53
C GLN A 268 -17.37 14.18 -15.64
N GLN A 269 -17.19 13.22 -14.72
CA GLN A 269 -16.01 13.19 -13.85
C GLN A 269 -14.71 13.01 -14.65
N LEU A 270 -14.67 12.06 -15.59
CA LEU A 270 -13.50 11.82 -16.45
C LEU A 270 -13.20 13.03 -17.36
N GLN A 271 -14.24 13.70 -17.87
CA GLN A 271 -14.08 14.95 -18.62
C GLN A 271 -13.42 16.04 -17.77
N GLN A 272 -13.90 16.28 -16.55
CA GLN A 272 -13.28 17.26 -15.64
C GLN A 272 -11.82 16.92 -15.32
N GLN A 273 -11.46 15.63 -15.21
CA GLN A 273 -10.06 15.22 -15.05
C GLN A 273 -9.20 15.53 -16.28
N LEU A 274 -9.72 15.30 -17.49
CA LEU A 274 -9.05 15.63 -18.75
C LEU A 274 -8.84 17.14 -18.91
N ASP A 275 -9.87 17.94 -18.62
CA ASP A 275 -9.78 19.41 -18.69
C ASP A 275 -8.76 19.95 -17.69
N ASN A 276 -8.74 19.42 -16.47
CA ASN A 276 -7.76 19.80 -15.44
C ASN A 276 -6.33 19.41 -15.82
N LEU A 277 -6.14 18.25 -16.45
CA LEU A 277 -4.85 17.86 -17.01
C LEU A 277 -4.44 18.78 -18.17
N ALA A 278 -5.36 19.18 -19.05
CA ALA A 278 -5.08 20.14 -20.12
C ALA A 278 -4.65 21.51 -19.57
N HIS A 279 -5.31 22.02 -18.53
CA HIS A 279 -4.88 23.22 -17.81
C HIS A 279 -3.45 23.07 -17.24
N ILE A 280 -3.16 21.94 -16.59
CA ILE A 280 -1.82 21.66 -16.02
C ILE A 280 -0.75 21.54 -17.12
N GLN A 281 -1.03 20.87 -18.23
CA GLN A 281 -0.09 20.76 -19.36
C GLN A 281 0.23 22.11 -19.97
N LEU A 282 -0.80 22.92 -20.26
CA LEU A 282 -0.60 24.25 -20.83
C LEU A 282 0.16 25.16 -19.85
N ALA A 283 -0.16 25.10 -18.55
CA ALA A 283 0.57 25.83 -17.52
C ALA A 283 2.06 25.42 -17.48
N LYS A 284 2.38 24.12 -17.54
CA LYS A 284 3.77 23.63 -17.62
C LYS A 284 4.48 24.11 -18.88
N ALA A 285 3.82 24.07 -20.04
CA ALA A 285 4.37 24.54 -21.30
C ALA A 285 4.72 26.05 -21.24
N ILE A 286 3.81 26.88 -20.72
CA ILE A 286 4.05 28.32 -20.52
C ILE A 286 5.19 28.56 -19.50
N ALA A 287 5.21 27.80 -18.40
CA ALA A 287 6.24 27.92 -17.38
C ALA A 287 7.64 27.55 -17.88
N SER A 288 7.76 26.69 -18.91
CA SER A 288 9.05 26.24 -19.46
C SER A 288 9.93 27.39 -19.98
N VAL A 289 9.32 28.52 -20.37
CA VAL A 289 10.02 29.75 -20.79
C VAL A 289 10.80 30.40 -19.64
N GLY A 290 10.43 30.14 -18.38
CA GLY A 290 11.21 30.52 -17.20
C GLY A 290 11.29 32.02 -16.88
N GLN A 291 10.50 32.88 -17.53
CA GLN A 291 10.47 34.32 -17.26
C GLN A 291 9.38 34.68 -16.22
N PRO A 292 9.53 35.75 -15.41
CA PRO A 292 8.54 36.13 -14.41
C PRO A 292 7.13 36.37 -14.98
N ALA A 293 7.02 36.91 -16.20
CA ALA A 293 5.73 37.11 -16.88
C ALA A 293 5.09 35.78 -17.29
N THR A 294 5.84 34.85 -17.86
CA THR A 294 5.30 33.53 -18.26
C THR A 294 5.01 32.66 -17.05
N LEU A 295 5.81 32.72 -15.98
CA LEU A 295 5.51 32.04 -14.72
C LEU A 295 4.22 32.56 -14.06
N LYS A 296 3.90 33.86 -14.18
CA LYS A 296 2.60 34.42 -13.74
C LYS A 296 1.44 33.87 -14.60
N LEU A 297 1.57 33.87 -15.92
CA LEU A 297 0.57 33.27 -16.82
C LEU A 297 0.37 31.76 -16.56
N ALA A 298 1.44 31.02 -16.29
CA ALA A 298 1.38 29.61 -15.91
C ALA A 298 0.65 29.39 -14.59
N ILE A 299 0.92 30.24 -13.58
CA ILE A 299 0.17 30.24 -12.31
C ILE A 299 -1.32 30.49 -12.57
N ASP A 300 -1.67 31.45 -13.41
CA ASP A 300 -3.07 31.78 -13.70
C ASP A 300 -3.78 30.66 -14.49
N GLN A 301 -3.08 30.01 -15.42
CA GLN A 301 -3.60 28.82 -16.11
C GLN A 301 -3.79 27.63 -15.15
N ALA A 302 -2.88 27.41 -14.20
CA ALA A 302 -3.02 26.34 -13.21
C ALA A 302 -4.11 26.62 -12.15
N LYS A 303 -4.45 27.88 -11.87
CA LYS A 303 -5.58 28.25 -10.99
C LYS A 303 -6.94 27.84 -11.56
N MET A 304 -7.05 27.59 -12.86
CA MET A 304 -8.29 27.08 -13.49
C MET A 304 -8.67 25.70 -12.95
N VAL A 305 -7.70 24.93 -12.44
CA VAL A 305 -7.96 23.72 -11.65
C VAL A 305 -8.49 24.16 -10.28
N GLY A 306 -9.81 24.10 -10.12
CA GLY A 306 -10.51 24.52 -8.92
C GLY A 306 -10.10 23.72 -7.67
N LEU A 307 -10.31 24.30 -6.49
CA LEU A 307 -9.87 23.70 -5.23
C LEU A 307 -10.50 22.31 -5.01
N GLU A 308 -11.82 22.16 -5.12
CA GLU A 308 -12.47 20.86 -4.90
C GLU A 308 -12.40 19.89 -6.10
N GLN A 309 -11.58 20.19 -7.10
CA GLN A 309 -11.48 19.37 -8.30
C GLN A 309 -10.32 18.35 -8.27
N PRO A 310 -10.40 17.27 -9.06
CA PRO A 310 -9.27 16.36 -9.27
C PRO A 310 -8.01 17.10 -9.77
N LYS A 311 -6.83 16.56 -9.43
CA LYS A 311 -5.51 17.16 -9.71
C LYS A 311 -5.22 18.51 -9.01
N ARG A 312 -6.10 19.01 -8.12
CA ARG A 312 -5.86 20.12 -7.16
C ARG A 312 -4.42 20.16 -6.63
N ILE A 313 -3.97 19.07 -6.01
CA ILE A 313 -2.67 18.99 -5.32
C ILE A 313 -1.52 19.25 -6.30
N GLN A 314 -1.61 18.69 -7.51
CA GLN A 314 -0.60 18.87 -8.55
C GLN A 314 -0.53 20.32 -9.04
N ALA A 315 -1.68 20.93 -9.32
CA ALA A 315 -1.77 22.34 -9.70
C ALA A 315 -1.24 23.28 -8.61
N GLN A 316 -1.63 23.09 -7.34
CA GLN A 316 -1.16 23.91 -6.22
C GLN A 316 0.34 23.76 -5.95
N THR A 317 0.89 22.55 -6.12
CA THR A 317 2.34 22.29 -6.00
C THR A 317 3.13 23.05 -7.08
N LEU A 318 2.63 23.07 -8.32
CA LEU A 318 3.23 23.83 -9.41
C LEU A 318 3.13 25.35 -9.17
N ILE A 319 1.98 25.85 -8.73
CA ILE A 319 1.78 27.26 -8.37
C ILE A 319 2.76 27.69 -7.27
N ALA A 320 2.92 26.88 -6.21
CA ALA A 320 3.86 27.15 -5.13
C ALA A 320 5.32 27.18 -5.62
N LYS A 321 5.70 26.22 -6.49
CA LYS A 321 7.01 26.18 -7.13
C LYS A 321 7.27 27.43 -7.98
N TRP A 322 6.36 27.79 -8.88
CA TRP A 322 6.54 28.93 -9.78
C TRP A 322 6.55 30.27 -9.03
N ARG A 323 5.77 30.43 -7.95
CA ARG A 323 5.89 31.58 -7.04
C ARG A 323 7.30 31.67 -6.44
N LYS A 324 7.86 30.55 -5.97
CA LYS A 324 9.24 30.49 -5.45
C LYS A 324 10.27 30.83 -6.52
N ASP A 325 10.07 30.37 -7.76
CA ASP A 325 11.00 30.61 -8.85
C ASP A 325 10.93 32.07 -9.38
N ILE A 326 9.75 32.72 -9.39
CA ILE A 326 9.62 34.17 -9.62
C ILE A 326 10.46 34.95 -8.61
N LEU A 327 10.29 34.67 -7.31
CA LEU A 327 11.02 35.37 -6.25
C LEU A 327 12.54 35.19 -6.39
N LYS A 328 13.02 33.98 -6.72
CA LYS A 328 14.44 33.76 -7.03
C LYS A 328 14.93 34.60 -8.20
N ILE A 329 14.15 34.74 -9.27
CA ILE A 329 14.53 35.55 -10.44
C ILE A 329 14.59 37.03 -10.07
N GLU A 330 13.63 37.52 -9.29
CA GLU A 330 13.62 38.90 -8.77
C GLU A 330 14.81 39.19 -7.84
N ASP A 331 15.19 38.23 -6.98
CA ASP A 331 16.25 38.41 -5.99
C ASP A 331 17.67 38.26 -6.55
N LYS A 332 17.84 37.45 -7.61
CA LYS A 332 19.15 37.06 -8.17
C LYS A 332 20.04 38.24 -8.57
N PRO A 333 19.55 39.36 -9.15
CA PRO A 333 20.37 40.53 -9.45
C PRO A 333 21.02 41.16 -8.21
N TYR A 334 20.34 41.19 -7.06
CA TYR A 334 20.92 41.72 -5.82
C TYR A 334 22.10 40.87 -5.36
N VAL A 335 21.93 39.54 -5.31
CA VAL A 335 23.00 38.60 -4.91
C VAL A 335 24.18 38.63 -5.88
N LEU A 336 23.92 38.70 -7.20
CA LEU A 336 24.97 38.77 -8.21
C LEU A 336 25.77 40.08 -8.12
N LEU A 337 25.09 41.23 -8.02
CA LEU A 337 25.79 42.51 -7.91
C LEU A 337 26.56 42.62 -6.59
N ALA A 338 25.99 42.12 -5.47
CA ALA A 338 26.69 42.06 -4.19
C ALA A 338 27.99 41.25 -4.28
N LYS A 339 27.94 40.04 -4.87
CA LYS A 339 29.14 39.22 -5.11
C LYS A 339 30.14 39.88 -6.06
N GLN A 340 29.69 40.69 -7.02
CA GLN A 340 30.58 41.42 -7.93
C GLN A 340 31.27 42.60 -7.22
N LEU A 341 30.58 43.31 -6.34
CA LEU A 341 31.13 44.41 -5.54
C LEU A 341 32.22 43.90 -4.58
N ALA A 342 31.98 42.79 -3.89
CA ALA A 342 32.92 42.21 -2.91
C ALA A 342 34.28 41.76 -3.50
N LYS A 343 34.44 41.68 -4.83
CA LYS A 343 35.68 41.22 -5.50
C LYS A 343 36.87 42.18 -5.36
N GLN A 344 36.66 43.41 -4.91
CA GLN A 344 37.75 44.36 -4.68
C GLN A 344 38.42 44.15 -3.32
N GLU A 345 37.81 43.36 -2.42
CA GLU A 345 38.33 42.99 -1.10
C GLU A 345 38.69 44.16 -0.16
N THR A 346 38.16 45.36 -0.43
CA THR A 346 38.27 46.55 0.43
C THR A 346 37.05 46.71 1.35
N VAL A 347 37.20 47.44 2.46
CA VAL A 347 36.10 47.77 3.40
C VAL A 347 34.90 48.41 2.67
N ASP A 348 35.13 49.42 1.83
CA ASP A 348 34.07 50.07 1.05
C ASP A 348 33.35 49.11 0.09
N SER A 349 34.09 48.18 -0.52
CA SER A 349 33.55 47.19 -1.45
C SER A 349 32.69 46.16 -0.73
N TYR A 350 33.11 45.71 0.46
CA TYR A 350 32.33 44.82 1.31
C TYR A 350 31.09 45.52 1.87
N ASN A 351 31.21 46.74 2.37
CA ASN A 351 30.07 47.54 2.85
C ASN A 351 29.02 47.76 1.74
N SER A 352 29.48 48.02 0.52
CA SER A 352 28.62 48.12 -0.67
C SER A 352 27.95 46.78 -1.01
N ALA A 353 28.69 45.67 -0.92
CA ALA A 353 28.17 44.32 -1.14
C ALA A 353 27.13 43.91 -0.09
N ILE A 354 27.40 44.18 1.20
CA ILE A 354 26.49 43.96 2.33
C ILE A 354 25.18 44.72 2.12
N LYS A 355 25.26 46.02 1.79
CA LYS A 355 24.11 46.84 1.45
C LYS A 355 23.33 46.24 0.29
N GLN A 356 24.00 45.82 -0.78
CA GLN A 356 23.34 45.24 -1.94
C GLN A 356 22.65 43.89 -1.65
N ALA A 357 23.27 43.01 -0.85
CA ALA A 357 22.66 41.75 -0.42
C ALA A 357 21.49 41.96 0.55
N SER A 358 21.49 43.06 1.31
CA SER A 358 20.40 43.39 2.25
C SER A 358 19.05 43.64 1.58
N TYR A 359 19.04 43.99 0.28
CA TYR A 359 17.81 44.14 -0.52
C TYR A 359 17.05 42.82 -0.71
N VAL A 360 17.68 41.66 -0.50
CA VAL A 360 16.98 40.37 -0.46
C VAL A 360 16.16 40.29 0.83
N ALA A 361 14.84 40.50 0.67
CA ALA A 361 13.88 40.58 1.76
C ALA A 361 13.78 39.28 2.59
N LEU A 362 13.23 39.39 3.80
CA LEU A 362 12.95 38.25 4.67
C LEU A 362 12.00 37.25 4.00
N GLU A 363 12.09 35.98 4.42
CA GLU A 363 11.31 34.84 3.91
C GLU A 363 11.49 34.49 2.42
N ARG A 364 12.26 35.30 1.66
CA ARG A 364 12.51 35.05 0.25
C ARG A 364 13.53 33.91 0.01
N PRO A 365 13.50 33.24 -1.15
CA PRO A 365 14.26 32.00 -1.36
C PRO A 365 15.78 32.16 -1.34
N LEU A 366 16.31 33.35 -1.68
CA LEU A 366 17.75 33.65 -1.62
C LEU A 366 18.17 34.31 -0.30
N ARG A 367 17.26 34.47 0.68
CA ARG A 367 17.56 35.21 1.92
C ARG A 367 18.67 34.57 2.74
N ILE A 368 18.71 33.23 2.82
CA ILE A 368 19.76 32.50 3.55
C ILE A 368 21.12 32.74 2.90
N GLU A 369 21.22 32.62 1.57
CA GLU A 369 22.45 32.91 0.82
C GLU A 369 22.91 34.35 1.04
N ALA A 370 22.01 35.33 0.96
CA ALA A 370 22.30 36.73 1.23
C ALA A 370 22.79 36.96 2.67
N GLN A 371 22.20 36.30 3.67
CA GLN A 371 22.65 36.42 5.08
C GLN A 371 24.02 35.79 5.31
N THR A 372 24.32 34.65 4.69
CA THR A 372 25.65 34.03 4.76
C THR A 372 26.72 34.97 4.20
N LEU A 373 26.46 35.58 3.03
CA LEU A 373 27.37 36.54 2.40
C LEU A 373 27.56 37.80 3.26
N ILE A 374 26.49 38.36 3.82
CA ILE A 374 26.56 39.51 4.73
C ILE A 374 27.42 39.18 5.96
N ALA A 375 27.23 38.00 6.57
CA ALA A 375 28.03 37.58 7.73
C ALA A 375 29.52 37.38 7.37
N GLU A 376 29.81 36.78 6.21
CA GLU A 376 31.17 36.61 5.71
C GLU A 376 31.86 37.96 5.46
N TRP A 377 31.18 38.89 4.78
CA TRP A 377 31.74 40.21 4.47
C TRP A 377 31.89 41.09 5.70
N ASN A 378 30.96 41.04 6.67
CA ASN A 378 31.13 41.69 7.97
C ASN A 378 32.40 41.18 8.69
N LYS A 379 32.65 39.86 8.66
CA LYS A 379 33.88 39.28 9.22
C LYS A 379 35.12 39.77 8.48
N ARG A 380 35.08 39.90 7.15
CA ARG A 380 36.20 40.42 6.34
C ARG A 380 36.49 41.90 6.65
N VAL A 381 35.45 42.73 6.80
CA VAL A 381 35.60 44.13 7.23
C VAL A 381 36.31 44.22 8.59
N GLN A 382 35.84 43.48 9.60
CA GLN A 382 36.47 43.44 10.91
C GLN A 382 37.96 43.02 10.84
N ILE A 383 38.29 41.99 10.07
CA ILE A 383 39.70 41.56 9.90
C ILE A 383 40.56 42.68 9.28
N ILE A 384 40.05 43.41 8.29
CA ILE A 384 40.80 44.49 7.63
C ILE A 384 40.98 45.70 8.56
N GLU A 385 39.96 46.02 9.37
CA GLU A 385 40.00 47.10 10.37
C GLU A 385 40.92 46.77 11.56
N ASP A 386 40.90 45.53 12.04
CA ASP A 386 41.60 45.12 13.28
C ASP A 386 43.05 44.67 13.04
N SER A 387 43.37 44.21 11.82
CA SER A 387 44.71 43.71 11.46
C SER A 387 45.84 44.74 11.67
N PRO A 388 45.67 46.04 11.35
CA PRO A 388 46.66 47.06 11.68
C PRO A 388 46.93 47.19 13.19
N LEU A 389 45.89 47.17 14.04
CA LEU A 389 46.04 47.25 15.50
C LEU A 389 46.81 46.03 16.04
N LEU A 390 46.44 44.83 15.60
CA LEU A 390 47.14 43.61 15.99
C LEU A 390 48.59 43.60 15.48
N ALA A 391 48.84 44.12 14.27
CA ALA A 391 50.19 44.26 13.72
C ALA A 391 51.05 45.27 14.51
N GLU A 392 50.47 46.40 14.93
CA GLU A 392 51.14 47.40 15.78
C GLU A 392 51.48 46.82 17.16
N ALA A 393 50.52 46.16 17.82
CA ALA A 393 50.73 45.45 19.08
C ALA A 393 51.88 44.43 18.96
N ARG A 394 51.92 43.64 17.88
CA ARG A 394 53.02 42.69 17.57
C ARG A 394 54.38 43.37 17.37
N VAL A 395 54.43 44.60 16.85
CA VAL A 395 55.68 45.37 16.73
C VAL A 395 56.12 45.87 18.10
N LEU A 396 55.22 46.49 18.88
CA LEU A 396 55.50 46.96 20.25
C LEU A 396 56.00 45.82 21.15
N ALA A 397 55.43 44.62 21.03
CA ALA A 397 55.88 43.44 21.76
C ALA A 397 57.33 43.03 21.40
N LYS A 398 57.67 43.04 20.10
CA LYS A 398 59.04 42.76 19.62
C LYS A 398 60.06 43.81 20.05
N GLU A 399 59.64 45.05 20.27
CA GLU A 399 60.45 46.12 20.86
C GLU A 399 60.59 46.00 22.39
N GLY A 400 60.01 44.97 23.02
CA GLY A 400 60.01 44.77 24.47
C GLY A 400 59.00 45.63 25.23
N LYS A 401 58.16 46.40 24.54
CA LYS A 401 57.15 47.30 25.12
C LYS A 401 55.85 46.54 25.43
N LEU A 402 55.97 45.43 26.14
CA LEU A 402 54.87 44.46 26.35
C LEU A 402 53.59 45.08 26.94
N GLY A 403 53.71 46.07 27.83
CA GLY A 403 52.54 46.80 28.35
C GLY A 403 51.75 47.53 27.25
N GLN A 404 52.44 48.30 26.40
CA GLN A 404 51.81 49.02 25.29
C GLN A 404 51.26 48.06 24.23
N ALA A 405 51.93 46.93 23.99
CA ALA A 405 51.42 45.88 23.10
C ALA A 405 50.10 45.29 23.61
N ILE A 406 50.00 45.03 24.91
CA ILE A 406 48.77 44.55 25.57
C ILE A 406 47.66 45.61 25.44
N ASP A 407 47.97 46.88 25.72
CA ASP A 407 46.99 47.98 25.64
C ASP A 407 46.42 48.13 24.23
N VAL A 408 47.25 48.12 23.18
CA VAL A 408 46.81 48.23 21.77
C VAL A 408 46.01 47.00 21.33
N ALA A 409 46.42 45.79 21.72
CA ALA A 409 45.63 44.59 21.41
C ALA A 409 44.29 44.53 22.16
N TYR A 410 44.17 45.20 23.31
CA TYR A 410 42.89 45.33 24.05
C TYR A 410 41.87 46.23 23.35
N GLU A 411 42.28 47.06 22.37
CA GLU A 411 41.34 47.84 21.55
C GLU A 411 40.50 46.95 20.61
N ILE A 412 40.92 45.70 20.36
CA ILE A 412 40.14 44.73 19.60
C ILE A 412 39.02 44.19 20.49
N GLU A 413 37.81 44.71 20.29
CA GLU A 413 36.64 44.39 21.11
C GLU A 413 36.18 42.93 21.05
N SER A 414 35.56 42.46 22.15
CA SER A 414 34.97 41.13 22.24
C SER A 414 33.85 40.91 21.20
N GLY A 415 33.95 39.81 20.46
CA GLY A 415 33.02 39.47 19.38
C GLY A 415 33.44 39.96 17.98
N ARG A 416 34.56 40.69 17.86
CA ARG A 416 35.20 40.98 16.57
C ARG A 416 36.03 39.80 16.06
N ALA A 417 36.29 39.79 14.75
CA ALA A 417 36.87 38.65 14.05
C ALA A 417 38.29 38.24 14.50
N LEU A 418 39.11 39.19 14.98
CA LEU A 418 40.47 38.95 15.48
C LEU A 418 40.57 38.87 17.02
N TYR A 419 39.45 38.95 17.74
CA TYR A 419 39.44 39.01 19.22
C TYR A 419 40.18 37.83 19.87
N GLU A 420 39.90 36.59 19.47
CA GLU A 420 40.54 35.39 20.04
C GLU A 420 42.06 35.40 19.78
N GLU A 421 42.49 35.83 18.59
CA GLU A 421 43.91 35.93 18.23
C GLU A 421 44.62 37.03 19.06
N ALA A 422 43.94 38.15 19.31
CA ALA A 422 44.42 39.21 20.18
C ALA A 422 44.52 38.76 21.66
N GLN A 423 43.51 38.05 22.18
CA GLN A 423 43.54 37.51 23.55
C GLN A 423 44.67 36.48 23.75
N ASP A 424 44.90 35.61 22.76
CA ASP A 424 46.02 34.65 22.78
C ASP A 424 47.40 35.35 22.82
N GLU A 425 47.53 36.53 22.24
CA GLU A 425 48.77 37.33 22.28
C GLU A 425 48.90 38.15 23.56
N ILE A 426 47.82 38.79 24.02
CA ILE A 426 47.74 39.44 25.34
C ILE A 426 48.11 38.45 26.45
N TYR A 427 47.63 37.21 26.39
CA TYR A 427 47.97 36.17 27.36
C TYR A 427 49.48 35.85 27.38
N LYS A 428 50.11 35.74 26.21
CA LYS A 428 51.57 35.51 26.10
C LYS A 428 52.36 36.70 26.63
N TRP A 429 52.06 37.92 26.18
CA TRP A 429 52.78 39.13 26.58
C TRP A 429 52.58 39.46 28.07
N SER A 430 51.39 39.21 28.62
CA SER A 430 51.15 39.38 30.07
C SER A 430 51.93 38.35 30.89
N THR A 431 52.06 37.12 30.40
CA THR A 431 52.91 36.09 31.02
C THR A 431 54.39 36.49 30.99
N GLU A 432 54.90 36.93 29.84
CA GLU A 432 56.29 37.42 29.70
C GLU A 432 56.56 38.63 30.60
N LEU A 433 55.63 39.59 30.65
CA LEU A 433 55.72 40.78 31.49
C LEU A 433 55.71 40.43 32.99
N GLN A 434 54.86 39.49 33.41
CA GLN A 434 54.86 38.98 34.79
C GLN A 434 56.18 38.27 35.13
N ILE A 435 56.70 37.43 34.23
CA ILE A 435 58.01 36.77 34.43
C ILE A 435 59.11 37.84 34.57
N ALA A 436 59.13 38.87 33.74
CA ALA A 436 60.12 39.94 33.81
C ALA A 436 60.04 40.75 35.12
N GLN A 437 58.83 40.97 35.65
CA GLN A 437 58.61 41.63 36.95
C GLN A 437 58.97 40.75 38.15
N ASP A 438 58.63 39.46 38.09
CA ASP A 438 58.74 38.54 39.23
C ASP A 438 60.12 37.87 39.35
N ARG A 439 60.83 37.69 38.22
CA ARG A 439 62.14 37.02 38.19
C ARG A 439 63.18 37.72 39.09
N PRO A 440 63.28 39.07 39.15
CA PRO A 440 64.18 39.74 40.10
C PRO A 440 63.84 39.44 41.57
N ILE A 441 62.55 39.41 41.93
CA ILE A 441 62.08 39.07 43.28
C ILE A 441 62.45 37.63 43.63
N LEU A 442 62.21 36.70 42.70
CA LEU A 442 62.54 35.29 42.88
C LEU A 442 64.07 35.06 42.96
N ASN A 443 64.86 35.74 42.12
CA ASN A 443 66.32 35.70 42.17
C ASN A 443 66.86 36.29 43.49
N GLN A 444 66.25 37.36 44.00
CA GLN A 444 66.59 37.91 45.32
C GLN A 444 66.25 36.93 46.45
N ALA A 445 65.13 36.22 46.35
CA ALA A 445 64.77 35.17 47.30
C ALA A 445 65.79 34.00 47.27
N TYR A 446 66.20 33.53 46.08
CA TYR A 446 67.29 32.55 45.94
C TYR A 446 68.60 33.04 46.58
N GLY A 447 69.03 34.26 46.27
CA GLY A 447 70.26 34.83 46.86
C GLY A 447 70.20 35.02 48.39
N LEU A 448 69.01 35.24 48.97
CA LEU A 448 68.81 35.25 50.42
C LEU A 448 68.87 33.83 51.01
N ALA A 449 68.39 32.82 50.31
CA ALA A 449 68.48 31.42 50.75
C ALA A 449 69.92 30.91 50.74
N ASP A 450 70.68 31.23 49.69
CA ASP A 450 72.11 30.89 49.56
C ASP A 450 72.95 31.52 50.69
N GLN A 451 72.52 32.65 51.24
CA GLN A 451 73.10 33.30 52.43
C GLN A 451 72.66 32.66 53.77
N GLY A 452 71.91 31.56 53.74
CA GLY A 452 71.31 30.91 54.91
C GLY A 452 70.14 31.67 55.54
N ARG A 453 69.66 32.77 54.93
CA ARG A 453 68.58 33.62 55.47
C ARG A 453 67.20 33.10 55.06
N LEU A 454 66.94 31.82 55.28
CA LEU A 454 65.79 31.07 54.74
C LEU A 454 64.43 31.73 55.05
N THR A 455 64.22 32.26 56.26
CA THR A 455 62.97 32.99 56.59
C THR A 455 62.80 34.26 55.75
N ALA A 456 63.87 34.98 55.43
CA ALA A 456 63.81 36.16 54.56
C ALA A 456 63.57 35.75 53.11
N ALA A 457 64.24 34.71 52.62
CA ALA A 457 64.02 34.14 51.28
C ALA A 457 62.57 33.72 51.06
N ILE A 458 61.99 32.97 52.01
CA ILE A 458 60.57 32.57 52.00
C ILE A 458 59.67 33.80 51.91
N ASN A 459 59.88 34.81 52.77
CA ASN A 459 59.07 36.03 52.79
C ASN A 459 59.19 36.85 51.48
N THR A 460 60.37 36.87 50.84
CA THR A 460 60.56 37.53 49.54
C THR A 460 59.86 36.76 48.41
N ALA A 461 59.98 35.44 48.34
CA ALA A 461 59.27 34.64 47.33
C ALA A 461 57.75 34.68 47.50
N TYR A 462 57.23 34.84 48.74
CA TYR A 462 55.79 35.03 48.99
C TYR A 462 55.21 36.31 48.39
N GLN A 463 56.03 37.27 47.93
CA GLN A 463 55.56 38.45 47.22
C GLN A 463 55.01 38.11 45.82
N ILE A 464 55.37 36.94 45.26
CA ILE A 464 54.83 36.44 44.00
C ILE A 464 53.48 35.78 44.29
N GLY A 465 52.41 36.54 44.04
CA GLY A 465 51.02 36.15 44.34
C GLY A 465 50.48 35.00 43.48
N TYR A 466 49.44 34.34 43.99
CA TYR A 466 48.70 33.28 43.29
C TYR A 466 48.16 33.78 41.94
N GLY A 467 48.35 32.97 40.89
CA GLY A 467 47.92 33.30 39.52
C GLY A 467 48.94 34.06 38.69
N ARG A 468 50.10 34.46 39.24
CA ARG A 468 51.21 35.02 38.45
C ARG A 468 52.08 33.93 37.83
N ALA A 469 52.72 34.23 36.70
CA ALA A 469 53.49 33.27 35.90
C ALA A 469 54.57 32.49 36.68
N LEU A 470 55.30 33.12 37.61
CA LEU A 470 56.34 32.44 38.42
C LEU A 470 55.84 31.85 39.74
N TYR A 471 54.53 31.87 40.00
CA TYR A 471 53.96 31.45 41.29
C TYR A 471 54.36 30.02 41.69
N TYR A 472 54.25 29.05 40.77
CA TYR A 472 54.58 27.66 41.08
C TYR A 472 56.08 27.43 41.32
N GLU A 473 56.94 28.18 40.63
CA GLU A 473 58.39 28.17 40.85
C GLU A 473 58.71 28.72 42.25
N ALA A 474 58.10 29.85 42.61
CA ALA A 474 58.22 30.47 43.93
C ALA A 474 57.71 29.57 45.07
N GLN A 475 56.56 28.90 44.91
CA GLN A 475 56.04 27.95 45.91
C GLN A 475 56.93 26.72 46.07
N GLY A 476 57.51 26.20 44.98
CA GLY A 476 58.51 25.13 45.03
C GLY A 476 59.75 25.52 45.85
N ALA A 477 60.25 26.74 45.63
CA ALA A 477 61.37 27.31 46.39
C ALA A 477 61.03 27.51 47.87
N ILE A 478 59.87 28.11 48.19
CA ILE A 478 59.35 28.30 49.55
C ILE A 478 59.27 26.98 50.31
N SER A 479 58.69 25.94 49.70
CA SER A 479 58.52 24.62 50.31
C SER A 479 59.88 24.00 50.69
N LYS A 480 60.85 24.07 49.77
CA LYS A 480 62.22 23.60 50.02
C LYS A 480 62.89 24.35 51.18
N TRP A 481 62.89 25.68 51.14
CA TRP A 481 63.54 26.49 52.19
C TRP A 481 62.87 26.38 53.56
N ALA A 482 61.55 26.19 53.59
CA ALA A 482 60.83 25.95 54.85
C ALA A 482 61.30 24.63 55.48
N SER A 483 61.40 23.56 54.69
CA SER A 483 61.94 22.27 55.16
C SER A 483 63.39 22.37 55.65
N GLU A 484 64.25 23.08 54.92
CA GLU A 484 65.66 23.30 55.30
C GLU A 484 65.79 24.09 56.61
N ARG A 485 64.99 25.17 56.76
CA ARG A 485 64.96 25.99 57.98
C ARG A 485 64.51 25.19 59.20
N ASP A 486 63.42 24.43 59.04
CA ASP A 486 62.84 23.67 60.15
C ASP A 486 63.74 22.51 60.56
N ALA A 487 64.49 21.92 59.62
CA ALA A 487 65.54 20.95 59.91
C ALA A 487 66.72 21.57 60.69
N ILE A 488 67.16 22.79 60.34
CA ILE A 488 68.20 23.53 61.09
C ILE A 488 67.74 23.83 62.53
N TRP A 489 66.50 24.30 62.71
CA TRP A 489 65.94 24.54 64.05
C TRP A 489 65.79 23.26 64.88
N ALA A 490 65.34 22.16 64.26
CA ALA A 490 65.27 20.86 64.93
C ALA A 490 66.65 20.35 65.36
N ALA A 491 67.67 20.53 64.52
CA ALA A 491 69.06 20.20 64.87
C ALA A 491 69.58 21.06 66.03
N GLN A 492 69.34 22.37 66.01
CA GLN A 492 69.73 23.28 67.10
C GLN A 492 69.04 22.92 68.42
N GLN A 493 67.74 22.61 68.42
CA GLN A 493 67.03 22.17 69.63
C GLN A 493 67.53 20.81 70.13
N ALA A 494 67.90 19.88 69.24
CA ALA A 494 68.51 18.62 69.63
C ALA A 494 69.91 18.82 70.26
N GLU A 495 70.69 19.78 69.73
CA GLU A 495 71.99 20.20 70.26
C GLU A 495 71.86 20.84 71.66
N GLU A 496 70.89 21.75 71.85
CA GLU A 496 70.57 22.35 73.16
C GLU A 496 70.06 21.32 74.16
N ALA A 497 69.21 20.38 73.73
CA ALA A 497 68.74 19.28 74.58
C ALA A 497 69.88 18.35 75.01
N ARG A 498 70.88 18.12 74.12
CA ARG A 498 72.13 17.41 74.47
C ARG A 498 72.97 18.19 75.47
N ARG A 499 73.17 19.50 75.26
CA ARG A 499 73.90 20.38 76.21
C ARG A 499 73.23 20.43 77.58
N ARG A 500 71.89 20.55 77.66
CA ARG A 500 71.13 20.49 78.92
C ARG A 500 71.27 19.15 79.64
N ARG A 501 71.39 18.02 78.92
CA ARG A 501 71.62 16.69 79.51
C ARG A 501 73.06 16.48 80.03
N GLN A 502 74.03 17.28 79.62
CA GLN A 502 75.43 17.15 80.09
C GLN A 502 75.72 17.89 81.40
N TYR A 503 74.83 18.80 81.85
CA TYR A 503 75.00 19.57 83.07
C TYR A 503 73.83 19.42 84.05
N GLN A 504 73.63 18.21 84.60
CA GLN A 504 73.51 18.00 86.06
C GLN A 504 73.45 16.51 86.48
N PRO A 505 74.12 16.08 87.57
CA PRO A 505 74.10 14.68 88.05
C PRO A 505 73.01 14.39 89.11
N ALA A 506 72.71 13.09 89.28
CA ALA A 506 71.76 12.48 90.25
C ALA A 506 72.15 12.72 91.75
N PRO A 507 71.26 12.56 92.78
CA PRO A 507 70.21 11.52 93.00
C PRO A 507 68.79 12.14 93.30
N ALA A 508 67.76 11.55 93.94
CA ALA A 508 67.54 10.32 94.75
C ALA A 508 66.05 9.84 94.70
N PRO A 509 65.65 8.67 95.26
CA PRO A 509 64.30 8.08 95.07
C PRO A 509 63.32 8.13 96.28
N SER A 510 62.02 7.86 95.99
CA SER A 510 60.83 7.63 96.86
C SER A 510 59.80 8.78 96.88
N PRO A 511 58.48 8.55 97.08
CA PRO A 511 57.76 7.30 97.42
C PRO A 511 56.60 6.90 96.45
N ARG A 512 55.87 5.81 96.76
CA ARG A 512 54.59 5.42 96.11
C ARG A 512 53.39 5.71 97.04
N TYR A 513 52.26 6.20 96.51
CA TYR A 513 51.00 5.44 96.31
C TYR A 513 49.83 6.33 95.80
N TYR A 514 49.29 5.97 94.63
CA TYR A 514 47.90 6.09 94.12
C TYR A 514 47.25 7.44 93.69
N SER A 515 47.30 7.64 92.36
CA SER A 515 46.17 7.92 91.44
C SER A 515 45.39 9.23 91.51
N PRO A 516 45.75 10.17 90.61
CA PRO A 516 44.74 10.90 89.83
C PRO A 516 45.05 10.99 88.31
N ALA A 517 43.97 11.14 87.53
CA ALA A 517 43.85 11.64 86.14
C ALA A 517 44.67 10.96 84.98
N PRO A 518 44.00 10.50 83.91
CA PRO A 518 44.68 10.10 82.68
C PRO A 518 45.17 11.29 81.85
N SER A 519 46.36 11.10 81.27
CA SER A 519 47.12 11.90 80.30
C SER A 519 46.39 12.93 79.42
N PRO A 520 46.97 14.13 79.19
CA PRO A 520 46.71 14.86 77.95
C PRO A 520 47.25 14.02 76.78
N GLN A 521 46.40 13.72 75.80
CA GLN A 521 46.77 12.91 74.66
C GLN A 521 47.82 13.63 73.80
N TYR A 522 48.86 12.89 73.38
CA TYR A 522 49.52 13.20 72.12
C TYR A 522 48.47 13.17 71.01
N TYR A 523 48.36 14.26 70.24
CA TYR A 523 47.65 14.21 68.97
C TYR A 523 48.45 13.33 68.01
N SER A 524 48.06 12.06 67.91
CA SER A 524 48.30 11.21 66.75
C SER A 524 47.01 11.06 65.93
N PRO A 525 47.11 10.80 64.62
CA PRO A 525 46.21 11.48 63.67
C PRO A 525 45.02 10.64 63.21
N ALA A 526 43.88 11.31 62.98
CA ALA A 526 42.83 10.97 62.00
C ALA A 526 41.74 12.06 61.98
N PRO A 527 40.90 12.17 60.93
CA PRO A 527 40.97 11.49 59.64
C PRO A 527 41.31 12.46 58.48
N SER A 528 41.68 11.88 57.34
CA SER A 528 41.58 12.58 56.04
C SER A 528 40.11 12.67 55.60
N PRO A 529 39.58 13.86 55.28
CA PRO A 529 38.45 14.00 54.37
C PRO A 529 38.96 13.83 52.93
N GLN A 530 38.15 13.20 52.09
CA GLN A 530 38.44 12.98 50.68
C GLN A 530 38.44 14.28 49.88
N TYR A 531 39.15 14.26 48.75
CA TYR A 531 38.97 15.24 47.67
C TYR A 531 37.50 15.27 47.21
N TYR A 532 36.92 16.48 47.14
CA TYR A 532 35.97 16.84 46.09
C TYR A 532 36.16 18.32 45.73
N SER A 533 36.27 18.59 44.44
CA SER A 533 36.58 19.92 43.90
C SER A 533 35.44 20.92 44.13
N PRO A 534 35.72 22.21 44.43
CA PRO A 534 34.74 23.27 44.29
C PRO A 534 34.32 23.42 42.83
N ALA A 535 33.02 23.27 42.55
CA ALA A 535 32.44 23.63 41.26
C ALA A 535 32.50 25.17 41.06
N PRO A 536 32.60 25.66 39.81
CA PRO A 536 32.70 27.09 39.54
C PRO A 536 31.39 27.82 39.89
N GLN A 537 31.51 29.01 40.49
CA GLN A 537 30.39 29.95 40.63
C GLN A 537 30.75 31.33 40.06
N ARG A 538 30.31 31.51 38.81
CA ARG A 538 29.63 32.70 38.28
C ARG A 538 30.23 34.08 38.61
N SER A 539 30.88 34.64 37.60
CA SER A 539 30.81 36.08 37.34
C SER A 539 29.35 36.55 37.24
N TYR A 540 29.06 37.73 37.81
CA TYR A 540 27.77 38.40 37.64
C TYR A 540 27.74 39.21 36.35
N SER A 541 26.69 39.03 35.54
CA SER A 541 26.37 39.92 34.42
C SER A 541 25.83 41.27 34.90
N PRO A 542 26.07 42.38 34.16
CA PRO A 542 25.24 43.58 34.25
C PRO A 542 23.79 43.31 33.84
N ALA A 543 22.87 44.17 34.29
CA ALA A 543 21.43 44.03 34.07
C ALA A 543 21.00 44.31 32.60
N PRO A 544 19.89 43.71 32.12
CA PRO A 544 19.44 43.84 30.74
C PRO A 544 18.68 45.16 30.45
N SER A 545 18.95 45.74 29.28
CA SER A 545 18.07 46.71 28.60
C SER A 545 17.07 45.96 27.68
N PRO A 546 15.94 46.57 27.26
CA PRO A 546 14.71 45.82 27.00
C PRO A 546 14.71 45.02 25.69
N ARG A 547 14.13 43.80 25.75
CA ARG A 547 13.79 42.99 24.57
C ARG A 547 12.62 43.62 23.81
N TYR A 548 12.85 43.95 22.54
CA TYR A 548 11.75 43.97 21.56
C TYR A 548 11.28 42.53 21.28
N TYR A 549 9.97 42.35 21.13
CA TYR A 549 9.38 41.07 20.79
C TYR A 549 9.70 40.68 19.33
N SER A 550 10.21 39.47 19.13
CA SER A 550 10.12 38.78 17.83
C SER A 550 8.78 38.03 17.74
N PRO A 551 8.10 38.03 16.57
CA PRO A 551 6.93 37.19 16.35
C PRO A 551 7.28 35.69 16.41
N ALA A 552 6.30 34.85 16.72
CA ALA A 552 6.49 33.42 16.94
C ALA A 552 6.84 32.64 15.65
N PRO A 553 7.70 31.61 15.72
CA PRO A 553 7.96 30.72 14.61
C PRO A 553 6.79 29.77 14.32
N SER A 554 6.57 29.47 13.05
CA SER A 554 5.59 28.46 12.59
C SER A 554 6.02 27.04 13.05
N PRO A 555 5.07 26.12 13.33
CA PRO A 555 5.42 24.79 13.80
C PRO A 555 6.11 23.96 12.70
N GLN A 556 7.36 23.55 12.94
CA GLN A 556 7.97 22.47 12.18
C GLN A 556 7.51 21.12 12.72
N TYR A 557 7.17 20.22 11.81
CA TYR A 557 6.80 18.84 12.12
C TYR A 557 7.99 18.07 12.71
N TYR A 558 7.75 17.32 13.78
CA TYR A 558 8.70 16.36 14.32
C TYR A 558 8.96 15.23 13.34
N SER A 559 10.24 14.97 13.03
CA SER A 559 10.66 13.64 12.58
C SER A 559 10.55 12.65 13.75
N PRO A 560 9.98 11.45 13.56
CA PRO A 560 9.89 10.46 14.63
C PRO A 560 11.27 9.91 15.03
N ALA A 561 11.40 9.54 16.30
CA ALA A 561 12.65 9.07 16.90
C ALA A 561 13.13 7.71 16.34
N PRO A 562 14.45 7.44 16.30
CA PRO A 562 14.96 6.11 16.01
C PRO A 562 14.54 5.11 17.11
N SER A 563 14.11 3.92 16.68
CA SER A 563 13.58 2.87 17.55
C SER A 563 14.65 2.30 18.51
N PRO A 564 14.26 1.84 19.73
CA PRO A 564 15.20 1.29 20.69
C PRO A 564 15.87 -0.01 20.20
N ARG A 565 17.15 -0.18 20.55
CA ARG A 565 17.87 -1.45 20.36
C ARG A 565 17.27 -2.51 21.28
N TYR A 566 16.69 -3.56 20.71
CA TYR A 566 16.28 -4.75 21.46
C TYR A 566 17.49 -5.62 21.82
N TYR A 567 17.47 -6.19 23.03
CA TYR A 567 18.41 -7.23 23.46
C TYR A 567 18.19 -8.54 22.70
N SER A 568 19.26 -9.31 22.52
CA SER A 568 19.23 -10.64 21.89
C SER A 568 18.38 -11.63 22.69
N PRO A 569 17.47 -12.40 22.05
CA PRO A 569 16.80 -13.53 22.69
C PRO A 569 17.70 -14.78 22.75
N ALA A 570 17.42 -15.65 23.72
CA ALA A 570 18.12 -16.92 23.95
C ALA A 570 17.81 -17.99 22.85
N PRO A 571 18.71 -18.97 22.62
CA PRO A 571 18.51 -19.98 21.59
C PRO A 571 17.35 -20.94 21.90
N SER A 572 16.52 -21.23 20.90
CA SER A 572 15.41 -22.18 20.96
C SER A 572 15.86 -23.60 20.55
N PRO A 573 15.22 -24.68 21.04
CA PRO A 573 15.68 -26.06 20.83
C PRO A 573 15.48 -26.56 19.39
N GLN A 574 16.36 -27.48 18.98
CA GLN A 574 16.33 -28.10 17.66
C GLN A 574 15.10 -28.98 17.45
N TYR A 575 14.43 -28.81 16.30
CA TYR A 575 13.50 -29.79 15.74
C TYR A 575 14.10 -30.44 14.48
N TYR A 576 13.88 -31.74 14.34
CA TYR A 576 14.46 -32.57 13.28
C TYR A 576 13.92 -32.24 11.89
N SER A 577 14.78 -32.36 10.88
CA SER A 577 14.46 -32.17 9.46
C SER A 577 13.50 -33.24 8.91
N PRO A 578 12.49 -32.87 8.10
CA PRO A 578 11.83 -33.82 7.20
C PRO A 578 12.74 -34.18 6.01
N ALA A 579 12.61 -35.41 5.50
CA ALA A 579 13.46 -35.99 4.46
C ALA A 579 13.24 -35.37 3.06
N PRO A 580 14.26 -35.39 2.17
CA PRO A 580 14.15 -34.80 0.84
C PRO A 580 13.14 -35.52 -0.07
N GLN A 581 12.25 -34.75 -0.69
CA GLN A 581 11.39 -35.20 -1.78
C GLN A 581 12.23 -35.54 -3.02
N ARG A 582 11.92 -36.67 -3.68
CA ARG A 582 12.61 -37.07 -4.92
C ARG A 582 12.26 -36.12 -6.07
N SER A 583 13.27 -35.69 -6.81
CA SER A 583 13.09 -35.10 -8.13
C SER A 583 12.57 -36.18 -9.11
N TYR A 584 11.43 -35.91 -9.74
CA TYR A 584 11.01 -36.63 -10.95
C TYR A 584 11.38 -35.79 -12.17
N SER A 585 12.21 -36.37 -13.04
CA SER A 585 12.53 -35.78 -14.34
C SER A 585 11.27 -35.69 -15.22
N PRO A 586 11.09 -34.62 -16.02
CA PRO A 586 10.04 -34.59 -17.03
C PRO A 586 10.31 -35.63 -18.12
N ALA A 587 9.25 -36.33 -18.55
CA ALA A 587 9.33 -37.30 -19.63
C ALA A 587 9.59 -36.61 -20.99
N PRO A 588 10.32 -37.25 -21.93
CA PRO A 588 10.54 -36.70 -23.26
C PRO A 588 9.23 -36.61 -24.06
N ALA A 589 9.13 -35.59 -24.92
CA ALA A 589 7.95 -35.35 -25.75
C ALA A 589 7.72 -36.49 -26.77
N PRO A 590 6.45 -36.84 -27.07
CA PRO A 590 6.15 -37.78 -28.15
C PRO A 590 6.52 -37.19 -29.52
N ALA A 591 7.05 -38.03 -30.41
CA ALA A 591 7.46 -37.64 -31.75
C ALA A 591 6.27 -37.16 -32.61
N PRO A 592 6.48 -36.24 -33.57
CA PRO A 592 5.42 -35.81 -34.49
C PRO A 592 4.97 -36.98 -35.39
N ALA A 593 3.66 -37.10 -35.58
CA ALA A 593 3.09 -38.06 -36.51
C ALA A 593 3.50 -37.74 -37.97
N PRO A 594 3.72 -38.75 -38.83
CA PRO A 594 4.03 -38.52 -40.24
C PRO A 594 2.86 -37.85 -40.96
N ALA A 595 3.19 -36.99 -41.93
CA ALA A 595 2.20 -36.28 -42.73
C ALA A 595 1.32 -37.25 -43.54
N PRO A 596 0.01 -36.97 -43.72
CA PRO A 596 -0.83 -37.75 -44.60
C PRO A 596 -0.33 -37.60 -46.04
N ALA A 597 -0.10 -38.73 -46.70
CA ALA A 597 0.24 -38.77 -48.11
C ALA A 597 -0.93 -38.23 -48.95
N SER A 598 -0.60 -37.40 -49.94
CA SER A 598 -1.51 -37.00 -51.00
C SER A 598 -1.92 -38.20 -51.85
N SER A 599 -3.20 -38.53 -51.85
CA SER A 599 -3.82 -39.37 -52.89
C SER A 599 -4.73 -38.52 -53.77
N SER A 600 -4.18 -38.08 -54.90
CA SER A 600 -4.96 -37.87 -56.12
C SER A 600 -5.40 -39.23 -56.70
N ASP A 601 -6.27 -39.18 -57.72
CA ASP A 601 -6.85 -40.31 -58.46
C ASP A 601 -7.95 -41.07 -57.66
N ALA A 602 -9.26 -40.92 -57.93
CA ALA A 602 -10.05 -40.96 -59.16
C ALA A 602 -10.36 -42.37 -59.69
N TYR A 603 -11.64 -42.56 -60.05
CA TYR A 603 -12.28 -43.62 -60.85
C TYR A 603 -12.93 -44.87 -60.21
N LEU A 604 -14.26 -44.93 -60.45
CA LEU A 604 -15.07 -46.02 -61.05
C LEU A 604 -15.81 -47.09 -60.20
N LEU A 605 -16.99 -47.45 -60.78
CA LEU A 605 -17.96 -48.53 -60.50
C LEU A 605 -18.94 -48.22 -59.33
N GLN A 606 -20.27 -48.16 -59.53
CA GLN A 606 -21.22 -49.22 -59.94
C GLN A 606 -21.14 -50.44 -58.99
N GLU A 607 -22.21 -50.92 -58.36
CA GLU A 607 -23.65 -50.92 -58.74
C GLU A 607 -24.61 -50.36 -57.68
#